data_AF-A0A2T7Q1M4-F1
#
_entry.id   AF-A0A2T7Q1M4-F1
#
_cell.length_a   1.000
_cell.length_b   1.000
_cell.length_c   1.000
_cell.angle_alpha   90.00
_cell.angle_beta   90.00
_cell.angle_gamma   90.00
#
_symmetry.space_group_name_H-M   'P 1'
#
loop_
_entity.id
_entity.type
_entity.pdbx_description
1 polymer ?
#
loop_
_entity_poly.entity_id
_entity_poly.type
_entity_poly.pdbx_seq_one_letter_code
_entity_poly.pdbx_strand_id
1 'polypeptide(L)'
;MPLFGNKFTPKKTPPRRAQSLSNLDLDAEQMRAEFGVDYDGVKLNLGGQEVAFENGIWLAGSGGGGASHVELMRLKKTNQQLHEENNLLKLKIDILLDMLAETSAVSHFHENELKQIREAKNRKK
;
A
#
# COMPACT_ATOMS: atom_id res chain seq x y z
N MET A 1 -36.73 -71.42 0.31
CA MET A 1 -36.62 -70.26 -0.60
C MET A 1 -37.86 -69.41 -0.43
N PRO A 2 -37.81 -68.09 -0.61
CA PRO A 2 -36.93 -67.07 -0.02
C PRO A 2 -37.82 -65.95 0.62
N LEU A 3 -37.33 -64.86 1.22
CA LEU A 3 -37.19 -63.53 0.59
C LEU A 3 -37.35 -62.47 1.71
N PHE A 4 -36.28 -61.74 2.06
CA PHE A 4 -36.31 -60.55 2.94
C PHE A 4 -36.64 -60.80 4.43
N GLY A 5 -35.82 -60.45 5.40
CA GLY A 5 -34.54 -59.77 5.37
C GLY A 5 -33.94 -59.84 6.77
N ASN A 6 -32.69 -60.27 6.84
CA ASN A 6 -31.90 -60.01 8.03
C ASN A 6 -31.63 -58.50 8.01
N LYS A 7 -32.47 -57.73 8.74
CA LYS A 7 -32.29 -56.28 8.85
C LYS A 7 -30.91 -56.09 9.45
N PHE A 8 -30.01 -55.49 8.67
CA PHE A 8 -28.77 -54.94 9.18
C PHE A 8 -29.12 -54.09 10.39
N THR A 9 -28.84 -54.59 11.59
CA THR A 9 -28.95 -53.86 12.85
C THR A 9 -27.53 -53.42 13.21
N PRO A 10 -27.03 -52.32 12.63
CA PRO A 10 -25.73 -51.81 13.02
C PRO A 10 -25.83 -51.50 14.50
N LYS A 11 -24.94 -52.11 15.30
CA LYS A 11 -24.80 -51.75 16.71
C LYS A 11 -24.63 -50.24 16.77
N LYS A 12 -25.40 -49.56 17.63
CA LYS A 12 -25.27 -48.12 17.81
C LYS A 12 -23.79 -47.83 18.06
N THR A 13 -23.19 -47.03 17.18
CA THR A 13 -21.83 -46.56 17.39
C THR A 13 -21.80 -45.89 18.77
N PRO A 14 -20.87 -46.26 19.66
CA PRO A 14 -20.78 -45.61 20.96
C PRO A 14 -20.67 -44.10 20.71
N PRO A 15 -21.34 -43.27 21.52
CA PRO A 15 -21.28 -41.82 21.35
C PRO A 15 -19.80 -41.45 21.25
N ARG A 16 -19.43 -40.88 20.10
CA ARG A 16 -18.08 -40.36 19.89
C ARG A 16 -17.90 -39.39 21.05
N ARG A 17 -17.00 -39.70 21.99
CA ARG A 17 -16.61 -38.73 23.02
C ARG A 17 -16.27 -37.49 22.22
N ALA A 18 -17.06 -36.44 22.36
CA ALA A 18 -16.60 -35.14 21.98
C ALA A 18 -15.42 -34.92 22.91
N GLN A 19 -14.22 -35.33 22.47
CA GLN A 19 -13.03 -34.64 22.88
C GLN A 19 -13.31 -33.23 22.39
N SER A 20 -13.87 -32.40 23.27
CA SER A 20 -13.61 -30.98 23.17
C SER A 20 -12.12 -30.91 22.87
N LEU A 21 -11.75 -30.29 21.76
CA LEU A 21 -10.34 -30.13 21.40
C LEU A 21 -9.56 -29.36 22.49
N SER A 22 -10.25 -28.87 23.52
CA SER A 22 -9.71 -28.57 24.85
C SER A 22 -9.21 -29.85 25.55
N ASN A 23 -7.99 -30.26 25.22
CA ASN A 23 -7.07 -30.86 26.20
C ASN A 23 -6.15 -29.76 26.79
N LEU A 24 -6.61 -28.52 26.79
CA LEU A 24 -5.86 -27.38 27.29
C LEU A 24 -6.06 -27.32 28.80
N ASP A 25 -5.22 -28.06 29.53
CA ASP A 25 -5.03 -27.86 30.96
C ASP A 25 -4.19 -26.59 31.15
N LEU A 26 -4.86 -25.45 30.98
CA LEU A 26 -4.29 -24.13 31.12
C LEU A 26 -4.56 -23.63 32.53
N ASP A 27 -3.52 -23.05 33.14
CA ASP A 27 -3.69 -22.33 34.39
C ASP A 27 -4.57 -21.08 34.17
N ALA A 28 -5.16 -20.57 35.25
CA ALA A 28 -6.08 -19.43 35.23
C ALA A 28 -5.45 -18.18 34.57
N GLU A 29 -4.13 -18.00 34.70
CA GLU A 29 -3.38 -16.94 34.02
C GLU A 29 -3.29 -17.17 32.51
N GLN A 30 -3.00 -18.40 32.07
CA GLN A 30 -2.91 -18.73 30.65
C GLN A 30 -4.27 -18.65 29.96
N MET A 31 -5.33 -19.10 30.63
CA MET A 31 -6.71 -18.96 30.13
C MET A 31 -7.10 -17.50 29.95
N ARG A 32 -6.71 -16.62 30.88
CA ARG A 32 -6.95 -15.17 30.76
C ARG A 32 -6.11 -14.52 29.66
N ALA A 33 -4.86 -14.95 29.47
CA ALA A 33 -4.03 -14.42 28.40
C ALA A 33 -4.52 -14.83 27.00
N GLU A 34 -5.03 -16.06 26.85
CA GLU A 34 -5.37 -16.63 25.54
C GLU A 34 -6.84 -16.44 25.17
N PHE A 35 -7.75 -16.44 26.15
CA PHE A 35 -9.20 -16.31 25.96
C PHE A 35 -9.82 -15.15 26.74
N GLY A 36 -9.00 -14.26 27.31
CA GLY A 36 -9.47 -13.09 28.04
C GLY A 36 -10.17 -12.06 27.16
N VAL A 37 -10.85 -11.13 27.82
CA VAL A 37 -11.51 -9.99 27.17
C VAL A 37 -10.50 -8.92 26.74
N ASP A 38 -9.27 -8.99 27.25
CA ASP A 38 -8.17 -8.10 26.92
C ASP A 38 -7.56 -8.49 25.57
N TYR A 39 -8.12 -7.95 24.49
CA TYR A 39 -7.53 -8.06 23.16
C TYR A 39 -6.51 -6.94 22.96
N ASP A 40 -5.23 -7.31 22.85
CA ASP A 40 -4.21 -6.42 22.27
C ASP A 40 -4.40 -6.34 20.75
N GLY A 41 -3.63 -5.50 20.06
CA GLY A 41 -3.61 -5.47 18.59
C GLY A 41 -3.37 -6.87 18.00
N VAL A 42 -3.94 -7.14 16.81
CA VAL A 42 -3.84 -8.46 16.18
C VAL A 42 -2.38 -8.78 15.88
N LYS A 43 -1.83 -9.78 16.58
CA LYS A 43 -0.46 -10.27 16.40
C LYS A 43 -0.48 -11.70 15.88
N LEU A 44 0.50 -12.05 15.05
CA LEU A 44 0.62 -13.35 14.42
C LEU A 44 2.08 -13.79 14.46
N ASN A 45 2.34 -15.01 14.90
CA ASN A 45 3.69 -15.58 14.95
C ASN A 45 3.83 -16.66 13.87
N LEU A 46 4.65 -16.40 12.85
CA LEU A 46 4.96 -17.36 11.79
C LEU A 46 6.45 -17.69 11.85
N GLY A 47 6.78 -18.95 12.15
CA GLY A 47 8.17 -19.41 12.12
C GLY A 47 9.09 -18.69 13.11
N GLY A 48 8.56 -18.22 14.25
CA GLY A 48 9.31 -17.46 15.25
C GLY A 48 9.40 -15.96 14.96
N GLN A 49 8.79 -15.49 13.87
CA GLN A 49 8.66 -14.07 13.56
C GLN A 49 7.26 -13.59 13.95
N GLU A 50 7.21 -12.71 14.95
CA GLU A 50 5.99 -12.00 15.31
C GLU A 50 5.71 -10.90 14.28
N VAL A 51 4.46 -10.73 13.87
CA VAL A 51 3.96 -9.60 13.06
C VAL A 51 2.71 -9.03 13.73
N ALA A 52 2.58 -7.71 13.80
CA ALA A 52 1.43 -6.99 14.34
C ALA A 52 0.66 -6.31 13.21
N PHE A 53 -0.66 -6.29 13.28
CA PHE A 53 -1.51 -5.59 12.34
C PHE A 53 -1.82 -4.18 12.88
N GLU A 54 -1.30 -3.16 12.20
CA GLU A 54 -1.48 -1.76 12.57
C GLU A 54 -1.89 -0.95 11.34
N ASN A 55 -2.93 -0.11 11.47
CA ASN A 55 -3.39 0.80 10.41
C ASN A 55 -3.64 0.12 9.03
N GLY A 56 -4.08 -1.14 9.03
CA GLY A 56 -4.38 -1.88 7.80
C GLY A 56 -3.21 -2.67 7.20
N ILE A 57 -2.04 -2.69 7.86
CA ILE A 57 -0.82 -3.31 7.34
C ILE A 57 -0.21 -4.24 8.40
N TRP A 58 0.35 -5.37 7.96
CA TRP A 58 1.14 -6.27 8.81
C TRP A 58 2.58 -5.76 8.94
N LEU A 59 3.01 -5.47 10.16
CA LEU A 59 4.35 -5.01 10.52
C LEU A 59 5.08 -6.14 11.24
N ALA A 60 6.30 -6.49 10.82
CA ALA A 60 7.08 -7.46 11.56
C ALA A 60 7.52 -6.87 12.92
N GLY A 61 7.23 -7.62 13.98
CA GLY A 61 7.69 -7.39 15.34
C GLY A 61 9.21 -7.38 15.41
N SER A 62 9.73 -6.86 16.52
CA SER A 62 11.11 -6.42 16.76
C SER A 62 12.26 -7.43 16.49
N GLY A 63 12.00 -8.62 15.96
CA GLY A 63 13.01 -9.59 15.54
C GLY A 63 13.52 -9.32 14.12
N GLY A 64 14.64 -8.60 13.98
CA GLY A 64 15.60 -8.64 12.87
C GLY A 64 15.17 -8.25 11.44
N GLY A 65 13.98 -8.64 10.99
CA GLY A 65 13.45 -8.39 9.64
C GLY A 65 12.38 -7.30 9.54
N GLY A 66 11.80 -6.87 10.67
CA GLY A 66 10.75 -5.84 10.71
C GLY A 66 11.20 -4.43 10.34
N ALA A 67 12.42 -4.05 10.76
CA ALA A 67 13.02 -2.77 10.39
C ALA A 67 13.15 -2.63 8.85
N SER A 68 13.54 -3.72 8.17
CA SER A 68 13.69 -3.74 6.71
C SER A 68 12.36 -3.51 5.98
N HIS A 69 11.25 -4.05 6.49
CA HIS A 69 9.94 -3.86 5.85
C HIS A 69 9.41 -2.43 6.00
N VAL A 70 9.54 -1.84 7.20
CA VAL A 70 9.15 -0.46 7.47
C VAL A 70 9.99 0.51 6.63
N GLU A 71 11.30 0.28 6.57
CA GLU A 71 12.21 1.06 5.71
C GLU A 71 11.87 0.92 4.23
N LEU A 72 11.55 -0.28 3.75
CA LEU A 72 11.13 -0.51 2.38
C LEU A 72 9.85 0.25 2.04
N MET A 73 8.85 0.23 2.93
CA MET A 73 7.60 0.97 2.74
C MET A 73 7.83 2.49 2.73
N ARG A 74 8.68 2.98 3.64
CA ARG A 74 9.08 4.39 3.66
C ARG A 74 9.80 4.78 2.36
N LEU A 75 10.74 3.95 1.90
CA LEU A 75 11.50 4.17 0.68
C LEU A 75 10.61 4.15 -0.56
N LYS A 76 9.61 3.25 -0.60
CA LYS A 76 8.62 3.22 -1.68
C LYS A 76 7.80 4.52 -1.73
N LYS A 77 7.38 5.01 -0.57
CA LYS A 77 6.63 6.28 -0.47
C LYS A 77 7.47 7.47 -0.90
N THR A 78 8.73 7.56 -0.45
CA THR A 78 9.61 8.66 -0.86
C THR A 78 9.94 8.59 -2.35
N ASN A 79 10.14 7.40 -2.90
CA ASN A 79 10.38 7.23 -4.34
C ASN A 79 9.17 7.68 -5.16
N GLN A 80 7.95 7.32 -4.74
CA GLN A 80 6.73 7.80 -5.38
C GLN A 80 6.62 9.33 -5.34
N GLN A 81 6.86 9.95 -4.17
CA GLN A 81 6.84 11.41 -4.03
C GLN A 81 7.87 12.09 -4.93
N LEU A 82 9.09 11.55 -4.99
CA LEU A 82 10.15 12.06 -5.86
C LEU A 82 9.79 11.91 -7.35
N HIS A 83 9.10 10.82 -7.71
CA HIS A 83 8.63 10.62 -9.08
C HIS A 83 7.54 11.63 -9.47
N GLU A 84 6.59 11.88 -8.57
CA GLU A 84 5.54 12.89 -8.75
C GLU A 84 6.14 14.30 -8.87
N GLU A 85 7.10 14.65 -8.00
CA GLU A 85 7.83 15.92 -8.06
C GLU A 85 8.62 16.06 -9.38
N ASN A 86 9.30 15.00 -9.81
CA ASN A 86 10.02 14.99 -11.08
C ASN A 86 9.09 15.25 -12.28
N ASN A 87 7.91 14.63 -12.29
CA ASN A 87 6.91 14.83 -13.32
C ASN A 87 6.36 16.27 -13.30
N LEU A 88 6.08 16.81 -12.11
CA LEU A 88 5.65 18.21 -11.96
C LEU A 88 6.73 19.18 -12.46
N LEU A 89 7.99 18.95 -12.12
CA LEU A 89 9.11 19.79 -12.57
C LEU A 89 9.27 19.77 -14.09
N LYS A 90 9.13 18.59 -14.73
CA LYS A 90 9.13 18.48 -16.20
C LYS A 90 8.01 19.31 -16.83
N LEU A 91 6.77 19.18 -16.33
CA LEU A 91 5.64 19.99 -16.83
C LEU A 91 5.88 21.49 -16.66
N LYS A 92 6.47 21.92 -15.53
CA LYS A 92 6.82 23.33 -15.32
C LYS A 92 7.86 23.82 -16.32
N ILE A 93 8.87 23.01 -16.63
CA ILE A 93 9.89 23.34 -17.62
C ILE A 93 9.25 23.48 -19.00
N ASP A 94 8.39 22.54 -19.40
CA ASP A 94 7.73 22.59 -20.71
C ASP A 94 6.88 23.87 -20.85
N ILE A 95 6.07 24.21 -19.84
CA ILE A 95 5.26 25.43 -19.85
C ILE A 95 6.14 26.69 -19.88
N LEU A 96 7.24 26.70 -19.12
CA LEU A 96 8.18 27.83 -19.11
C LEU A 96 8.87 28.00 -20.47
N LEU A 97 9.20 26.91 -21.16
CA LEU A 97 9.75 26.95 -22.51
C LEU A 97 8.74 27.49 -23.51
N ASP A 98 7.48 27.08 -23.43
CA ASP A 98 6.40 27.62 -24.28
C ASP A 98 6.22 29.13 -24.06
N MET A 99 6.15 29.57 -22.80
CA MET A 99 6.03 31.01 -22.47
C MET A 99 7.26 31.82 -22.92
N LEU A 100 8.46 31.24 -22.83
CA LEU A 100 9.68 31.87 -23.31
C LEU A 100 9.66 32.01 -24.84
N ALA A 101 9.23 30.97 -25.55
CA ALA A 101 9.11 30.97 -26.99
C ALA A 101 8.07 32.01 -27.46
N GLU A 102 6.92 32.08 -26.79
CA GLU A 102 5.88 33.08 -27.05
C GLU A 102 6.41 34.50 -26.84
N THR A 103 7.08 34.75 -25.69
CA THR A 103 7.66 36.06 -25.37
C THR A 103 8.74 36.46 -26.40
N SER A 104 9.58 35.52 -26.81
CA SER A 104 10.61 35.75 -27.82
C SER A 104 10.00 36.09 -29.18
N ALA A 105 8.94 35.38 -29.60
CA ALA A 105 8.23 35.65 -30.84
C ALA A 105 7.60 37.06 -30.83
N VAL A 106 6.94 37.45 -29.73
CA VAL A 106 6.36 38.79 -29.55
C VAL A 106 7.44 39.87 -29.58
N SER A 107 8.57 39.66 -28.91
CA SER A 107 9.70 40.60 -28.93
C SER A 107 10.24 40.80 -30.35
N HIS A 108 10.46 39.71 -31.09
CA HIS A 108 10.93 39.79 -32.47
C HIS A 108 9.92 40.48 -33.40
N PHE A 109 8.62 40.26 -33.18
CA PHE A 109 7.57 40.95 -33.93
C PHE A 109 7.64 42.47 -33.70
N HIS A 110 7.69 42.92 -32.43
CA HIS A 110 7.79 44.34 -32.11
C HIS A 110 9.09 44.98 -32.61
N GLU A 111 10.23 44.29 -32.53
CA GLU A 111 11.50 44.77 -33.08
C GLU A 111 11.41 45.02 -34.59
N ASN A 112 10.76 44.11 -35.32
CA ASN A 112 10.58 44.23 -36.76
C ASN A 112 9.62 45.38 -37.11
N GLU A 113 8.54 45.55 -36.37
CA GLU A 113 7.61 46.68 -36.55
C GLU A 113 8.31 48.03 -36.31
N LEU A 114 9.10 48.14 -35.24
CA LEU A 114 9.90 49.33 -34.95
C LEU A 114 10.92 49.63 -36.05
N LYS A 115 11.58 48.61 -36.62
CA LYS A 115 12.48 48.78 -37.77
C LYS A 115 11.74 49.34 -38.98
N GLN A 116 10.58 48.77 -39.34
CA GLN A 116 9.76 49.24 -40.46
C GLN A 116 9.30 50.69 -40.27
N ILE A 117 8.87 51.07 -39.07
CA ILE A 117 8.46 52.44 -38.75
C ILE A 117 9.65 53.41 -38.88
N ARG A 118 10.83 53.03 -38.37
CA ARG A 118 12.05 53.85 -38.51
C ARG A 118 12.45 54.05 -39.97
N GLU A 119 12.40 53.01 -40.78
CA GLU A 119 12.68 53.09 -42.21
C GLU A 119 11.65 53.93 -42.97
N ALA A 120 10.37 53.81 -42.64
CA ALA A 120 9.31 54.63 -43.23
C ALA A 120 9.47 56.12 -42.87
N LYS A 121 9.90 56.42 -41.63
CA LYS A 121 10.20 57.79 -41.19
C LYS A 121 11.40 58.37 -41.93
N ASN A 122 12.46 57.58 -42.11
CA ASN A 122 13.66 58.02 -42.82
C ASN A 122 13.41 58.28 -44.31
N ARG A 123 12.49 57.53 -44.94
CA ARG A 123 12.08 57.74 -46.34
C ARG A 123 11.24 59.01 -46.57
N LYS A 124 10.66 59.58 -45.51
CA LYS A 124 9.79 60.77 -45.57
C LYS A 124 10.52 62.09 -45.26
N LYS A 125 11.81 62.02 -44.87
CA LYS A 125 12.70 63.17 -44.71
C LYS A 125 13.53 63.34 -45.98
#